data_AF-A0A160VDI4-F1
#
_entry.id   AF-A0A160VDI4-F1
#
_cell.length_a   1.000
_cell.length_b   1.000
_cell.length_c   1.000
_cell.angle_alpha   90.00
_cell.angle_beta   90.00
_cell.angle_gamma   90.00
#
_symmetry.space_group_name_H-M   'P 1'
#
loop_
_entity.id
_entity.type
_entity.pdbx_description
1 polymer ?
#
loop_
_entity_poly.entity_id
_entity_poly.type
_entity_poly.pdbx_seq_one_letter_code
_entity_poly.pdbx_strand_id
1 'polypeptide(L)' 'MEQGYQVYTDLTWSIGFGSNWLLTEIEERGIGGDRCLFGSDVPWSDFASEYWKIEGAPISEQLKEDIFWNNAERLYSKFW' A
#
# COMPACT_ATOMS: atom_id res chain seq x y z
N MET A 1 -23.10 2.34 -13.31
CA MET A 1 -21.71 1.96 -13.03
C MET A 1 -21.70 1.51 -11.60
N GLU A 2 -21.45 0.23 -11.34
CA GLU A 2 -21.12 -0.21 -9.98
C GLU A 2 -19.86 0.54 -9.60
N GLN A 3 -20.00 1.62 -8.85
CA GLN A 3 -18.87 2.19 -8.14
C GLN A 3 -18.52 1.12 -7.11
N GLY A 4 -17.60 0.23 -7.47
CA GLY A 4 -17.18 -0.88 -6.61
C GLY A 4 -16.89 -0.38 -5.20
N TYR A 5 -17.01 -1.27 -4.23
CA TYR A 5 -16.86 -0.91 -2.82
C TYR A 5 -15.55 -0.15 -2.55
N GLN A 6 -15.64 0.87 -1.69
CA GLN A 6 -14.48 1.64 -1.22
C GLN A 6 -13.74 0.85 -0.13
N VAL A 7 -13.15 -0.27 -0.53
CA VAL A 7 -12.33 -1.13 0.34
C VAL A 7 -10.86 -0.78 0.11
N TYR A 8 -10.16 -0.53 1.20
CA TYR A 8 -8.74 -0.23 1.24
C TYR A 8 -8.03 -1.30 2.07
N THR A 9 -6.75 -1.53 1.78
CA THR A 9 -5.90 -2.47 2.52
C THR A 9 -4.54 -1.85 2.80
N ASP A 10 -3.91 -2.28 3.87
CA ASP A 10 -2.47 -2.12 4.07
C ASP A 10 -1.75 -3.48 3.88
N LEU A 11 -0.44 -3.48 4.10
CA LEU A 11 0.44 -4.65 3.93
C LEU A 11 1.02 -5.17 5.25
N THR A 12 0.59 -4.62 6.39
CA THR A 12 1.05 -5.08 7.71
C THR A 12 0.75 -6.57 7.85
N TRP A 13 1.62 -7.29 8.57
CA TRP A 13 1.52 -8.74 8.75
C TRP A 13 1.53 -9.60 7.48
N SER A 14 1.75 -9.02 6.30
CA SER A 14 2.06 -9.81 5.10
C SER A 14 3.38 -10.55 5.31
N ILE A 15 3.34 -11.88 5.24
CA ILE A 15 4.47 -12.77 5.54
C ILE A 15 5.22 -13.13 4.26
N GLY A 16 6.55 -13.08 4.32
CA GLY A 16 7.43 -13.58 3.26
C GLY A 16 7.26 -12.83 1.95
N PHE A 17 7.01 -13.57 0.86
CA PHE A 17 6.94 -13.00 -0.49
C PHE A 17 5.64 -12.23 -0.77
N GLY A 18 4.65 -12.28 0.13
CA GLY A 18 3.28 -11.81 -0.14
C GLY A 18 3.18 -10.34 -0.52
N SER A 19 3.86 -9.45 0.21
CA SER A 19 3.83 -8.00 -0.10
C SER A 19 4.48 -7.71 -1.45
N ASN A 20 5.66 -8.27 -1.71
CA ASN A 20 6.35 -8.10 -2.99
C ASN A 20 5.52 -8.63 -4.16
N TRP A 21 4.95 -9.83 -4.04
CA TRP A 21 4.12 -10.41 -5.09
C TRP A 21 2.89 -9.56 -5.38
N LEU A 22 2.15 -9.13 -4.34
CA LEU A 22 0.96 -8.31 -4.54
C LEU A 22 1.29 -6.97 -5.22
N LEU A 23 2.36 -6.31 -4.78
CA LEU A 23 2.80 -5.04 -5.34
C LEU A 23 3.22 -5.19 -6.82
N THR A 24 3.96 -6.23 -7.16
CA THR A 24 4.31 -6.52 -8.55
C THR A 24 3.08 -6.78 -9.41
N GLU A 25 2.10 -7.55 -8.92
CA GLU A 25 0.84 -7.79 -9.66
C GLU A 25 0.02 -6.50 -9.86
N ILE A 26 0.00 -5.61 -8.87
CA ILE A 26 -0.67 -4.30 -8.98
C ILE A 26 -0.01 -3.45 -10.07
N GLU A 27 1.32 -3.37 -10.07
CA GLU A 27 2.09 -2.63 -11.07
C GLU A 27 1.86 -3.19 -12.48
N GLU A 28 2.00 -4.50 -12.66
CA GLU A 28 1.86 -5.16 -13.97
C GLU A 28 0.45 -5.05 -14.55
N ARG A 29 -0.59 -5.09 -13.70
CA ARG A 29 -1.99 -5.02 -14.11
C ARG A 29 -2.53 -3.60 -14.18
N GLY A 30 -1.86 -2.64 -13.53
CA GLY A 30 -2.27 -1.24 -13.47
C GLY A 30 -3.59 -0.99 -12.73
N ILE A 31 -3.98 -1.87 -11.81
CA ILE A 31 -5.25 -1.76 -11.06
C ILE A 31 -5.04 -2.00 -9.56
N GLY A 32 -5.79 -1.30 -8.72
CA GLY A 32 -5.82 -1.51 -7.27
C GLY A 32 -4.76 -0.73 -6.48
N GLY A 33 -3.76 -0.15 -7.15
CA GLY A 33 -2.72 0.67 -6.49
C GLY A 33 -3.29 1.87 -5.74
N ASP A 34 -4.44 2.41 -6.17
CA ASP A 34 -5.14 3.52 -5.54
C ASP A 34 -5.94 3.13 -4.27
N ARG A 35 -5.84 1.87 -3.84
CA ARG A 35 -6.51 1.28 -2.66
C ARG A 35 -5.54 0.63 -1.66
N CYS A 36 -4.23 0.71 -1.89
CA CYS A 36 -3.22 0.26 -0.95
C CYS A 36 -2.69 1.43 -0.11
N LEU A 37 -2.59 1.26 1.20
CA LEU A 37 -2.10 2.27 2.15
C LEU A 37 -0.88 1.74 2.88
N PHE A 38 0.03 2.63 3.26
CA PHE A 38 1.08 2.31 4.22
C PHE A 38 0.49 2.19 5.62
N GLY A 39 0.84 1.09 6.29
CA GLY A 39 0.60 0.85 7.70
C GLY A 39 1.82 0.17 8.28
N SER A 40 2.14 0.46 9.54
CA SER A 40 3.26 -0.17 10.25
C SER A 40 2.84 -1.10 11.37
N ASP A 41 1.59 -1.04 11.81
CA ASP A 41 1.07 -1.76 12.99
C ASP A 41 1.94 -1.65 14.24
N VAL A 42 2.61 -0.51 14.47
CA VAL A 42 3.33 -0.25 15.72
C VAL A 42 2.31 -0.16 16.87
N PRO A 43 2.49 -0.89 17.99
CA PRO A 43 3.72 -1.55 18.46
C PRO A 43 3.81 -3.06 18.21
N TRP A 44 2.90 -3.65 17.43
CA TRP A 44 2.89 -5.09 17.13
C TRP A 44 3.84 -5.50 16.00
N SER A 45 4.25 -4.55 15.14
CA SER A 45 5.35 -4.72 14.18
C SER A 45 6.40 -3.60 14.29
N ASP A 46 7.48 -3.74 13.53
CA ASP A 46 8.59 -2.77 13.44
C ASP A 46 8.42 -1.87 12.21
N PHE A 47 8.44 -0.55 12.43
CA PHE A 47 8.26 0.44 11.36
C PHE A 47 9.26 0.25 10.21
N ALA A 48 10.54 0.03 10.53
CA ALA A 48 11.57 -0.08 9.49
C ALA A 48 11.33 -1.32 8.63
N SER A 49 10.93 -2.44 9.23
CA SER A 49 10.59 -3.65 8.50
C SER A 49 9.42 -3.44 7.53
N GLU A 50 8.33 -2.78 7.97
CA GLU A 50 7.17 -2.51 7.11
C GLU A 50 7.49 -1.48 6.01
N TYR A 51 8.32 -0.48 6.31
CA TYR A 51 8.83 0.46 5.32
C TYR A 51 9.59 -0.27 4.21
N TRP A 52 10.54 -1.13 4.58
CA TRP A 52 11.38 -1.83 3.61
C TRP A 52 10.64 -2.85 2.76
N LYS A 53 9.48 -3.36 3.21
CA LYS A 53 8.60 -4.20 2.37
C LYS A 53 8.10 -3.49 1.12
N ILE A 54 7.88 -2.18 1.19
CA ILE A 54 7.40 -1.37 0.05
C ILE A 54 8.59 -0.73 -0.65
N GLU A 55 9.51 -0.14 0.11
CA GLU A 55 10.67 0.57 -0.47
C GLU A 55 11.56 -0.36 -1.29
N GLY A 56 11.78 -1.58 -0.81
CA GLY A 56 12.58 -2.59 -1.48
C GLY A 56 11.86 -3.34 -2.60
N ALA A 57 10.56 -3.07 -2.82
CA ALA A 57 9.79 -3.77 -3.85
C ALA A 57 10.17 -3.29 -5.26
N PRO A 58 10.20 -4.20 -6.26
CA PRO A 58 10.56 -3.87 -7.64
C PRO A 58 9.37 -3.28 -8.41
N ILE A 59 8.84 -2.16 -7.91
CA ILE A 59 7.71 -1.41 -8.48
C ILE A 59 8.10 0.04 -8.75
N SER A 60 7.25 0.79 -9.45
CA SER A 60 7.52 2.18 -9.77
C SER A 60 7.60 3.06 -8.51
N GLU A 61 8.42 4.11 -8.57
CA GLU A 61 8.49 5.10 -7.50
C GLU A 61 7.15 5.80 -7.28
N GLN A 62 6.36 6.00 -8.34
CA GLN A 62 5.01 6.54 -8.24
C GLN A 62 4.10 5.65 -7.39
N LEU A 63 4.12 4.32 -7.60
CA LEU A 63 3.31 3.41 -6.80
C LEU A 63 3.76 3.40 -5.33
N LYS A 64 5.07 3.48 -5.07
CA LYS A 64 5.59 3.62 -3.69
C LYS A 64 5.08 4.90 -3.04
N GLU A 65 5.20 6.06 -3.71
CA GLU A 65 4.74 7.35 -3.20
C GLU A 65 3.23 7.35 -2.93
N ASP A 66 2.46 6.72 -3.83
CA ASP A 66 1.03 6.56 -3.66
C ASP A 66 0.67 5.77 -2.40
N ILE A 67 1.36 4.65 -2.17
CA ILE A 67 1.14 3.80 -0.99
C ILE A 67 1.61 4.52 0.29
N PHE A 68 2.78 5.15 0.28
CA PHE A 68 3.33 5.83 1.45
C PHE A 68 2.52 7.07 1.86
N TRP A 69 1.94 7.80 0.90
CA TRP A 69 1.29 9.07 1.20
C TRP A 69 0.04 9.37 0.39
N ASN A 70 0.12 9.43 -0.95
CA ASN A 70 -0.94 10.09 -1.74
C ASN A 70 -2.30 9.41 -1.60
N ASN A 71 -2.32 8.09 -1.39
CA ASN A 71 -3.57 7.35 -1.19
C ASN A 71 -4.22 7.69 0.16
N ALA A 72 -3.42 7.82 1.22
CA ALA A 72 -3.91 8.21 2.54
C ALA A 72 -4.38 9.68 2.53
N GLU A 73 -3.62 10.58 1.91
CA GLU A 73 -3.99 11.98 1.73
C GLU A 73 -5.32 12.09 0.98
N ARG A 74 -5.46 11.42 -0.17
CA ARG A 74 -6.70 11.43 -0.95
C ARG A 74 -7.90 10.85 -0.19
N LEU A 75 -7.67 9.82 0.63
CA LEU A 75 -8.74 9.19 1.41
C LEU A 75 -9.20 10.06 2.59
N TYR A 76 -8.25 10.66 3.31
CA TYR A 76 -8.52 11.24 4.62
C TYR A 76 -8.43 12.78 4.68
N SER A 77 -7.93 13.47 3.66
CA SER A 77 -7.77 14.94 3.64
C SER A 77 -9.04 15.74 3.96
N LYS A 78 -10.22 15.18 3.73
CA LYS A 78 -11.49 15.82 4.08
C LYS A 78 -11.81 15.85 5.59
N PHE A 79 -11.01 15.19 6.42
CA PHE A 79 -11.25 15.04 7.87
C PHE A 79 -10.32 15.87 8.76
N TRP A 80 -9.42 16.65 8.17
CA TRP A 80 -8.54 17.60 8.86
C TRP A 80 -8.45 18.91 8.09
#